data_AF-I0I4X7-F1
#
_entry.id   AF-I0I4X7-F1
#
_cell.length_a   1.000
_cell.length_b   1.000
_cell.length_c   1.000
_cell.angle_alpha   90.00
_cell.angle_beta   90.00
_cell.angle_gamma   90.00
#
_symmetry.space_group_name_H-M   'P 1'
#
loop_
_entity.id
_entity.type
_entity.pdbx_description
1 polymer ?
#
loop_
_entity_poly.entity_id
_entity_poly.type
_entity_poly.pdbx_seq_one_letter_code
_entity_poly.pdbx_strand_id
1 'polypeptide(L)'
;MKRIEGEVPFGQILLWWLDELQNERGIPVAELSHRFDRPYLAWESVRLVRNPFFNKGTGFEGYLVGRTNSAEEALDYLLALGHQTLDSQTRLYRHQHGFRRRLMQTLRGERADLDTLQEWSVTLGALLARLRAEMHRSPQAEAFRHETYRQVEGLPPIQYLEEGDELKQVYEIRDAEHPSSPPLYIDLNHLRSTDQEAWQVAAEIGKFGHPLVREVLLVDSH
;
A
#
# COMPACT_ATOMS: atom_id res chain seq x y z
N MET A 1 7.06 16.66 -12.61
CA MET A 1 5.89 16.18 -11.84
C MET A 1 5.16 15.20 -12.74
N LYS A 2 4.71 14.10 -12.17
CA LYS A 2 4.02 13.03 -12.88
C LYS A 2 2.60 12.93 -12.35
N ARG A 3 1.62 13.07 -13.25
CA ARG A 3 0.20 12.84 -12.98
C ARG A 3 -0.07 11.34 -13.05
N ILE A 4 -0.73 10.81 -12.04
CA ILE A 4 -1.16 9.41 -11.95
C ILE A 4 -2.68 9.38 -12.00
N GLU A 5 -3.21 8.52 -12.85
CA GLU A 5 -4.64 8.28 -13.02
C GLU A 5 -4.89 6.77 -12.94
N GLY A 6 -5.95 6.37 -12.26
CA GLY A 6 -6.32 4.97 -12.15
C GLY A 6 -7.56 4.76 -11.31
N GLU A 7 -7.97 3.50 -11.22
CA GLU A 7 -9.07 3.10 -10.35
C GLU A 7 -8.64 3.20 -8.87
N VAL A 8 -9.57 3.56 -8.00
CA VAL A 8 -9.40 3.41 -6.56
C VAL A 8 -9.41 1.91 -6.23
N PRO A 9 -8.45 1.41 -5.43
CA PRO A 9 -8.50 0.02 -4.98
C PRO A 9 -9.83 -0.27 -4.30
N PHE A 10 -10.49 -1.34 -4.75
CA PHE A 10 -11.80 -1.74 -4.22
C PHE A 10 -12.91 -0.71 -4.52
N GLY A 11 -12.81 0.03 -5.63
CA GLY A 11 -13.73 1.09 -6.00
C GLY A 11 -15.20 0.72 -5.86
N GLN A 12 -15.63 -0.43 -6.40
CA GLN A 12 -17.04 -0.86 -6.32
C GLN A 12 -17.59 -1.01 -4.89
N ILE A 13 -16.84 -1.65 -3.99
CA ILE A 13 -17.29 -1.79 -2.60
C ILE A 13 -17.22 -0.45 -1.87
N LEU A 14 -16.22 0.38 -2.17
CA LEU A 14 -16.11 1.71 -1.59
C LEU A 14 -17.26 2.61 -2.02
N LEU A 15 -17.67 2.61 -3.30
CA LEU A 15 -18.81 3.39 -3.79
C LEU A 15 -20.07 3.11 -2.97
N TRP A 16 -20.39 1.83 -2.76
CA TRP A 16 -21.56 1.46 -1.97
C TRP A 16 -21.50 2.01 -0.53
N TRP A 17 -20.33 1.94 0.11
CA TRP A 17 -20.13 2.51 1.46
C TRP A 17 -20.13 4.03 1.48
N LEU A 18 -19.53 4.67 0.48
CA LEU A 18 -19.46 6.12 0.36
C LEU A 18 -20.87 6.70 0.15
N ASP A 19 -21.70 6.05 -0.65
CA ASP A 19 -23.12 6.39 -0.81
C ASP A 19 -23.85 6.34 0.53
N GLU A 20 -23.65 5.29 1.33
CA GLU A 20 -24.25 5.17 2.66
C GLU A 20 -23.80 6.32 3.57
N LEU A 21 -22.50 6.62 3.61
CA LEU A 21 -21.94 7.73 4.40
C LEU A 21 -22.44 9.10 3.95
N GLN A 22 -22.55 9.32 2.64
CA GLN A 22 -23.06 10.56 2.08
C GLN A 22 -24.54 10.75 2.42
N ASN A 23 -25.34 9.68 2.34
CA ASN A 23 -26.76 9.72 2.69
C ASN A 23 -26.98 10.00 4.17
N GLU A 24 -26.13 9.48 5.06
CA GLU A 24 -26.27 9.67 6.51
C GLU A 24 -25.68 11.00 7.03
N ARG A 25 -24.54 11.44 6.47
CA ARG A 25 -23.72 12.52 7.05
C ARG A 25 -23.50 13.70 6.12
N GLY A 26 -23.86 13.60 4.84
CA GLY A 26 -23.72 14.67 3.85
C GLY A 26 -22.28 15.06 3.52
N ILE A 27 -21.30 14.20 3.79
CA ILE A 27 -19.88 14.49 3.53
C ILE A 27 -19.53 14.11 2.08
N PRO A 28 -18.98 15.02 1.26
CA PRO A 28 -18.54 14.70 -0.09
C PRO A 28 -17.35 13.72 -0.10
N VAL A 29 -17.33 12.80 -1.06
CA VAL A 29 -16.23 11.82 -1.24
C VAL A 29 -14.85 12.48 -1.32
N ALA A 30 -14.77 13.66 -1.94
CA ALA A 30 -13.53 14.42 -2.05
C ALA A 30 -12.91 14.76 -0.68
N GLU A 31 -13.72 15.00 0.36
CA GLU A 31 -13.24 15.49 1.66
C GLU A 31 -12.89 14.38 2.65
N LEU A 32 -13.37 13.16 2.40
CA LEU A 32 -13.38 12.08 3.37
C LEU A 32 -11.96 11.66 3.80
N SER A 33 -10.98 11.67 2.91
CA SER A 33 -9.72 10.96 3.17
C SER A 33 -8.46 11.84 3.27
N HIS A 34 -8.60 13.17 3.25
CA HIS A 34 -7.48 14.11 3.20
C HIS A 34 -6.44 13.95 4.33
N ARG A 35 -6.85 13.44 5.50
CA ARG A 35 -5.91 13.15 6.60
C ARG A 35 -4.89 12.06 6.28
N PHE A 36 -5.18 11.20 5.31
CA PHE A 36 -4.33 10.09 4.87
C PHE A 36 -3.59 10.36 3.55
N ASP A 37 -3.90 11.46 2.84
CA ASP A 37 -3.30 11.78 1.55
C ASP A 37 -1.77 11.87 1.65
N ARG A 38 -1.25 12.67 2.59
CA ARG A 38 0.21 12.88 2.71
C ARG A 38 1.00 11.58 2.92
N PRO A 39 0.67 10.71 3.91
CA PRO A 39 1.38 9.45 4.07
C PRO A 39 1.18 8.48 2.89
N TYR A 40 0.02 8.50 2.23
CA TYR A 40 -0.21 7.68 1.04
C TYR A 40 0.60 8.16 -0.17
N LEU A 41 0.63 9.46 -0.45
CA LEU A 41 1.45 10.05 -1.50
C LEU A 41 2.94 9.80 -1.26
N ALA A 42 3.38 9.80 0.00
CA ALA A 42 4.76 9.46 0.35
C ALA A 42 5.06 7.99 0.02
N TRP A 43 4.13 7.09 0.32
CA TRP A 43 4.22 5.67 -0.05
C TRP A 43 4.27 5.47 -1.57
N GLU A 44 3.34 6.08 -2.32
CA GLU A 44 3.29 6.00 -3.78
C GLU A 44 4.53 6.60 -4.43
N SER A 45 5.07 7.70 -3.89
CA SER A 45 6.33 8.28 -4.35
C SER A 45 7.49 7.29 -4.25
N VAL A 46 7.59 6.56 -3.14
CA VAL A 46 8.58 5.47 -2.98
C VAL A 46 8.30 4.35 -3.98
N ARG A 47 7.05 3.88 -4.08
CA ARG A 47 6.66 2.76 -4.91
C ARG A 47 6.94 2.97 -6.40
N LEU A 48 6.63 4.17 -6.91
CA LEU A 48 6.56 4.45 -8.34
C LEU A 48 7.79 5.14 -8.90
N VAL A 49 8.53 5.88 -8.08
CA VAL A 49 9.52 6.85 -8.59
C VAL A 49 10.82 6.82 -7.79
N ARG A 50 10.73 6.65 -6.47
CA ARG A 50 11.88 6.75 -5.56
C ARG A 50 12.41 5.43 -5.05
N ASN A 51 11.95 4.32 -5.62
CA ASN A 51 12.43 3.01 -5.27
C ASN A 51 13.92 2.87 -5.63
N PRO A 52 14.82 2.62 -4.66
CA PRO A 52 16.25 2.48 -4.92
C PRO A 52 16.65 1.07 -5.39
N PHE A 53 15.75 0.09 -5.36
CA PHE A 53 16.06 -1.32 -5.61
C PHE A 53 15.38 -1.91 -6.85
N PHE A 54 14.09 -1.61 -7.07
CA PHE A 54 13.29 -2.29 -8.11
C PHE A 54 12.64 -1.32 -9.10
N ASN A 55 12.42 -1.79 -10.32
CA ASN A 55 11.78 -0.99 -11.37
C ASN A 55 10.32 -0.68 -11.03
N LYS A 56 9.65 -1.64 -10.37
CA LYS A 56 8.33 -1.47 -9.77
C LYS A 56 8.44 -1.81 -8.29
N GLY A 57 8.27 -0.82 -7.42
CA GLY A 57 8.32 -1.02 -5.98
C GLY A 57 7.04 -1.55 -5.37
N THR A 58 7.15 -1.85 -4.09
CA THR A 58 6.07 -2.19 -3.18
C THR A 58 5.70 -0.99 -2.28
N GLY A 59 6.62 -0.04 -2.12
CA GLY A 59 6.56 1.08 -1.17
C GLY A 59 7.32 0.80 0.13
N PHE A 60 7.55 -0.48 0.46
CA PHE A 60 8.33 -0.88 1.63
C PHE A 60 9.82 -0.55 1.50
N GLU A 61 10.32 -0.34 0.28
CA GLU A 61 11.73 -0.10 0.01
C GLU A 61 12.28 1.13 0.74
N GLY A 62 11.42 2.12 1.02
CA GLY A 62 11.79 3.29 1.82
C GLY A 62 12.19 2.97 3.26
N TYR A 63 11.75 1.83 3.81
CA TYR A 63 12.14 1.33 5.13
C TYR A 63 13.45 0.52 5.10
N LEU A 64 13.91 0.14 3.91
CA LEU A 64 15.11 -0.66 3.71
C LEU A 64 16.34 0.21 3.36
N VAL A 65 16.13 1.47 3.01
CA VAL A 65 17.21 2.44 2.79
C VAL A 65 18.12 2.52 4.01
N GLY A 66 19.42 2.32 3.80
CA GLY A 66 20.42 2.32 4.87
C GLY A 66 20.41 1.05 5.75
N ARG A 67 19.62 0.04 5.39
CA ARG A 67 19.59 -1.29 6.01
C ARG A 67 20.11 -2.37 5.04
N THR A 68 19.67 -2.32 3.79
CA THR A 68 20.08 -3.25 2.74
C THR A 68 21.05 -2.57 1.79
N ASN A 69 22.01 -3.34 1.28
CA ASN A 69 23.08 -2.86 0.39
C ASN A 69 22.83 -3.23 -1.08
N SER A 70 21.90 -4.15 -1.36
CA SER A 70 21.57 -4.56 -2.73
C SER A 70 20.07 -4.79 -2.93
N ALA A 71 19.66 -4.90 -4.20
CA ALA A 71 18.28 -5.20 -4.58
C ALA A 71 17.89 -6.64 -4.20
N GLU A 72 18.82 -7.58 -4.25
CA GLU A 72 18.62 -8.97 -3.85
C GLU A 72 18.36 -9.07 -2.34
N GLU A 73 19.15 -8.38 -1.51
CA GLU A 73 18.90 -8.32 -0.06
C GLU A 73 17.53 -7.71 0.25
N ALA A 74 17.14 -6.67 -0.49
CA ALA A 74 15.81 -6.08 -0.36
C ALA A 74 14.71 -7.08 -0.77
N LEU A 75 14.91 -7.84 -1.84
CA LEU A 75 13.96 -8.84 -2.31
C LEU A 75 13.78 -9.95 -1.26
N ASP A 76 14.87 -10.50 -0.75
CA ASP A 76 14.84 -11.53 0.29
C ASP A 76 14.10 -11.05 1.54
N TYR A 77 14.31 -9.79 1.93
CA TYR A 77 13.60 -9.19 3.06
C TYR A 77 12.09 -9.09 2.80
N LEU A 78 11.67 -8.62 1.62
CA LEU A 78 10.26 -8.50 1.27
C LEU A 78 9.58 -9.87 1.13
N LEU A 79 10.26 -10.87 0.58
CA LEU A 79 9.78 -12.24 0.54
C LEU A 79 9.62 -12.80 1.96
N ALA A 80 10.60 -12.60 2.83
CA ALA A 80 10.50 -13.01 4.24
C ALA A 80 9.32 -12.32 4.96
N LEU A 81 9.06 -11.04 4.68
CA LEU A 81 7.92 -10.31 5.21
C LEU A 81 6.59 -10.93 4.75
N GLY A 82 6.48 -11.25 3.45
CA GLY A 82 5.32 -11.91 2.86
C GLY A 82 5.07 -13.29 3.48
N HIS A 83 6.10 -14.12 3.57
CA HIS A 83 6.04 -15.45 4.20
C HIS A 83 5.57 -15.37 5.65
N GLN A 84 6.18 -14.49 6.45
CA GLN A 84 5.80 -14.30 7.85
C GLN A 84 4.34 -13.85 8.00
N THR A 85 3.84 -13.07 7.05
CA THR A 85 2.44 -12.63 7.01
C THR A 85 1.50 -13.79 6.72
N LEU A 86 1.78 -14.57 5.66
CA LEU A 86 1.00 -15.76 5.29
C LEU A 86 0.99 -16.82 6.40
N ASP A 87 2.14 -17.04 7.04
CA ASP A 87 2.28 -17.95 8.18
C ASP A 87 1.45 -17.49 9.37
N SER A 88 1.45 -16.18 9.65
CA SER A 88 0.66 -15.60 10.75
C SER A 88 -0.83 -15.76 10.50
N GLN A 89 -1.30 -15.46 9.28
CA GLN A 89 -2.69 -15.70 8.88
C GLN A 89 -3.07 -17.18 8.96
N THR A 90 -2.17 -18.07 8.56
CA THR A 90 -2.37 -19.52 8.66
C THR A 90 -2.57 -19.96 10.11
N ARG A 91 -1.79 -19.40 11.06
CA ARG A 91 -1.92 -19.70 12.48
C ARG A 91 -3.21 -19.10 13.09
N LEU A 92 -3.49 -17.84 12.82
CA LEU A 92 -4.65 -17.12 13.37
C LEU A 92 -5.96 -17.72 12.88
N TYR A 93 -6.04 -18.02 11.59
CA TYR A 93 -7.26 -18.49 10.93
C TYR A 93 -7.21 -19.98 10.61
N ARG A 94 -6.47 -20.76 11.40
CA ARG A 94 -6.28 -22.21 11.19
C ARG A 94 -7.60 -22.98 11.05
N HIS A 95 -8.64 -22.53 11.77
CA HIS A 95 -9.97 -23.16 11.79
C HIS A 95 -11.00 -22.42 10.92
N GLN A 96 -10.59 -21.35 10.21
CA GLN A 96 -11.45 -20.52 9.37
C GLN A 96 -10.98 -20.58 7.91
N HIS A 97 -10.95 -21.79 7.34
CA HIS A 97 -10.44 -22.01 5.98
C HIS A 97 -11.13 -21.14 4.92
N GLY A 98 -12.44 -20.91 5.05
CA GLY A 98 -13.18 -20.00 4.17
C GLY A 98 -12.67 -18.56 4.25
N PHE A 99 -12.34 -18.08 5.46
CA PHE A 99 -11.84 -16.72 5.65
C PHE A 99 -10.45 -16.52 5.04
N ARG A 100 -9.52 -17.48 5.21
CA ARG A 100 -8.19 -17.42 4.58
C ARG A 100 -8.27 -17.32 3.06
N ARG A 101 -9.18 -18.08 2.45
CA ARG A 101 -9.43 -17.99 1.00
C ARG A 101 -9.93 -16.60 0.64
N ARG A 102 -10.92 -16.06 1.38
CA ARG A 102 -11.44 -14.70 1.15
C ARG A 102 -10.32 -13.66 1.26
N LEU A 103 -9.45 -13.73 2.28
CA LEU A 103 -8.30 -12.82 2.43
C LEU A 103 -7.44 -12.78 1.17
N MET A 104 -7.05 -13.92 0.62
CA MET A 104 -6.24 -13.96 -0.60
C MET A 104 -7.00 -13.44 -1.82
N GLN A 105 -8.30 -13.72 -1.93
CA GLN A 105 -9.13 -13.16 -3.01
C GLN A 105 -9.19 -11.63 -2.92
N THR A 106 -9.28 -11.07 -1.72
CA THR A 106 -9.26 -9.62 -1.48
C THR A 106 -7.90 -9.01 -1.78
N LEU A 107 -6.81 -9.66 -1.37
CA LEU A 107 -5.45 -9.25 -1.74
C LEU A 107 -5.27 -9.23 -3.27
N ARG A 108 -5.90 -10.15 -3.99
CA ARG A 108 -5.86 -10.23 -5.46
C ARG A 108 -6.83 -9.29 -6.17
N GLY A 109 -7.75 -8.65 -5.43
CA GLY A 109 -8.80 -7.82 -6.02
C GLY A 109 -9.93 -8.62 -6.69
N GLU A 110 -9.99 -9.94 -6.47
CA GLU A 110 -11.03 -10.82 -7.04
C GLU A 110 -12.37 -10.66 -6.32
N ARG A 111 -12.32 -10.38 -5.02
CA ARG A 111 -13.49 -10.17 -4.16
C ARG A 111 -13.09 -9.40 -2.91
N ALA A 112 -13.84 -8.38 -2.53
CA ALA A 112 -13.63 -7.66 -1.27
C ALA A 112 -14.90 -7.68 -0.41
N ASP A 113 -14.71 -7.74 0.90
CA ASP A 113 -15.73 -7.47 1.91
C ASP A 113 -15.06 -6.71 3.07
N LEU A 114 -15.86 -6.07 3.93
CA LEU A 114 -15.30 -5.26 5.01
C LEU A 114 -14.40 -6.04 5.96
N ASP A 115 -14.80 -7.27 6.35
CA ASP A 115 -14.01 -8.09 7.28
C ASP A 115 -12.58 -8.31 6.75
N THR A 116 -12.47 -8.64 5.47
CA THR A 116 -11.18 -8.89 4.82
C THR A 116 -10.39 -7.61 4.58
N LEU A 117 -11.05 -6.49 4.24
CA LEU A 117 -10.42 -5.17 4.12
C LEU A 117 -9.85 -4.73 5.48
N GLN A 118 -10.63 -4.88 6.55
CA GLN A 118 -10.23 -4.55 7.92
C GLN A 118 -9.03 -5.38 8.35
N GLU A 119 -9.07 -6.69 8.16
CA GLU A 119 -7.99 -7.59 8.55
C GLU A 119 -6.68 -7.26 7.82
N TRP A 120 -6.74 -7.00 6.52
CA TRP A 120 -5.55 -6.57 5.77
C TRP A 120 -5.07 -5.18 6.17
N SER A 121 -5.96 -4.25 6.51
CA SER A 121 -5.57 -2.92 7.00
C SER A 121 -4.88 -3.00 8.37
N VAL A 122 -5.37 -3.88 9.27
CA VAL A 122 -4.72 -4.18 10.55
C VAL A 122 -3.36 -4.83 10.33
N THR A 123 -3.29 -5.81 9.43
CA THR A 123 -2.04 -6.47 9.05
C THR A 123 -1.02 -5.46 8.52
N LEU A 124 -1.42 -4.59 7.58
CA LEU A 124 -0.58 -3.52 7.07
C LEU A 124 -0.10 -2.60 8.20
N GLY A 125 -1.00 -2.17 9.08
CA GLY A 125 -0.66 -1.34 10.23
C GLY A 125 0.41 -1.97 11.13
N ALA A 126 0.28 -3.27 11.42
CA ALA A 126 1.25 -4.02 12.21
C ALA A 126 2.62 -4.13 11.51
N LEU A 127 2.64 -4.42 10.20
CA LEU A 127 3.88 -4.46 9.42
C LEU A 127 4.57 -3.10 9.40
N LEU A 128 3.83 -2.02 9.15
CA LEU A 128 4.38 -0.66 9.17
C LEU A 128 4.92 -0.28 10.54
N ALA A 129 4.23 -0.64 11.62
CA ALA A 129 4.70 -0.40 12.98
C ALA A 129 6.01 -1.14 13.26
N ARG A 130 6.09 -2.42 12.89
CA ARG A 130 7.32 -3.22 13.00
C ARG A 130 8.46 -2.61 12.19
N LEU A 131 8.23 -2.26 10.93
CA LEU A 131 9.26 -1.66 10.08
C LEU A 131 9.76 -0.35 10.68
N ARG A 132 8.87 0.52 11.17
CA ARG A 132 9.27 1.76 11.87
C ARG A 132 10.10 1.50 13.12
N ALA A 133 9.79 0.46 13.88
CA ALA A 133 10.56 0.07 15.05
C ALA A 133 11.94 -0.52 14.69
N GLU A 134 12.02 -1.24 13.57
CA GLU A 134 13.27 -1.80 13.05
C GLU A 134 14.18 -0.77 12.36
N MET A 135 13.63 0.36 11.90
CA MET A 135 14.42 1.46 11.32
C MET A 135 15.42 1.99 12.34
N HIS A 136 16.65 1.51 12.26
CA HIS A 136 17.78 2.04 13.02
C HIS A 136 17.98 3.52 12.68
N ARG A 137 18.63 4.26 13.58
CA ARG A 137 19.07 5.64 13.32
C ARG A 137 20.19 5.65 12.27
N SER A 138 19.83 5.37 11.04
CA SER A 138 20.66 5.54 9.87
C SER A 138 20.43 6.96 9.33
N PRO A 139 21.47 7.82 9.27
CA PRO A 139 21.36 9.15 8.68
C PRO A 139 20.82 9.10 7.24
N GLN A 140 21.16 8.05 6.49
CA GLN A 140 20.68 7.84 5.12
C GLN A 140 19.17 7.59 5.08
N ALA A 141 18.66 6.72 5.95
CA ALA A 141 17.24 6.43 6.04
C ALA A 141 16.43 7.67 6.46
N GLU A 142 16.97 8.44 7.41
CA GLU A 142 16.35 9.68 7.87
C GLU A 142 16.33 10.76 6.78
N ALA A 143 17.45 10.97 6.08
CA ALA A 143 17.54 11.88 4.94
C ALA A 143 16.56 11.49 3.84
N PHE A 144 16.49 10.19 3.50
CA PHE A 144 15.56 9.69 2.49
C PHE A 144 14.11 9.99 2.86
N ARG A 145 13.69 9.68 4.09
CA ARG A 145 12.32 9.97 4.56
C ARG A 145 12.02 11.46 4.56
N HIS A 146 12.91 12.29 5.12
CA HIS A 146 12.70 13.74 5.14
C HIS A 146 12.52 14.30 3.73
N GLU A 147 13.36 13.86 2.79
CA GLU A 147 13.23 14.26 1.40
C GLU A 147 11.91 13.75 0.78
N THR A 148 11.47 12.52 1.10
CA THR A 148 10.16 12.00 0.62
C THR A 148 9.01 12.86 1.10
N TYR A 149 9.00 13.17 2.40
CA TYR A 149 7.93 13.98 2.99
C TYR A 149 7.95 15.44 2.54
N ARG A 150 9.12 15.96 2.15
CA ARG A 150 9.30 17.28 1.54
C ARG A 150 8.78 17.33 0.10
N GLN A 151 8.98 16.26 -0.68
CA GLN A 151 8.48 16.21 -2.05
C GLN A 151 6.97 16.13 -2.15
N VAL A 152 6.33 15.48 -1.17
CA VAL A 152 4.86 15.44 -1.09
C VAL A 152 4.28 16.68 -0.40
N GLU A 153 5.11 17.50 0.24
CA GLU A 153 4.69 18.76 0.82
C GLU A 153 4.33 19.76 -0.30
N GLY A 154 3.09 20.25 -0.27
CA GLY A 154 2.55 21.18 -1.26
C GLY A 154 2.01 20.51 -2.53
N LEU A 155 1.92 19.18 -2.59
CA LEU A 155 1.14 18.53 -3.64
C LEU A 155 -0.36 18.77 -3.42
N PRO A 156 -1.16 18.88 -4.51
CA PRO A 156 -2.61 18.94 -4.38
C PRO A 156 -3.14 17.65 -3.73
N PRO A 157 -4.30 17.73 -3.04
CA PRO A 157 -4.95 16.54 -2.51
C PRO A 157 -5.36 15.59 -3.64
N ILE A 158 -5.58 14.33 -3.28
CA ILE A 158 -6.07 13.32 -4.22
C ILE A 158 -7.48 13.72 -4.66
N GLN A 159 -7.73 13.67 -5.96
CA GLN A 159 -9.05 13.90 -6.52
C GLN A 159 -9.73 12.57 -6.76
N TYR A 160 -11.01 12.48 -6.40
CA TYR A 160 -11.84 11.31 -6.63
C TYR A 160 -12.95 11.65 -7.62
N LEU A 161 -13.18 10.76 -8.58
CA LEU A 161 -14.17 10.93 -9.65
C LEU A 161 -15.04 9.68 -9.70
N GLU A 162 -16.35 9.89 -9.62
CA GLU A 162 -17.34 8.82 -9.78
C GLU A 162 -17.80 8.81 -11.24
N GLU A 163 -17.56 7.70 -11.93
CA GLU A 163 -17.93 7.50 -13.33
C GLU A 163 -18.76 6.21 -13.46
N GLY A 164 -20.07 6.32 -13.21
CA GLY A 164 -20.96 5.16 -13.18
C GLY A 164 -20.66 4.27 -11.97
N ASP A 165 -20.35 3.00 -12.21
CA ASP A 165 -20.00 2.02 -11.16
C ASP A 165 -18.49 1.99 -10.85
N GLU A 166 -17.72 2.96 -11.37
CA GLU A 166 -16.27 3.07 -11.16
C GLU A 166 -15.91 4.28 -10.32
N LEU A 167 -15.02 4.07 -9.35
CA LEU A 167 -14.41 5.14 -8.57
C LEU A 167 -12.96 5.32 -9.03
N LYS A 168 -12.67 6.48 -9.61
CA LYS A 168 -11.35 6.84 -10.12
C LYS A 168 -10.64 7.79 -9.18
N GLN A 169 -9.33 7.79 -9.25
CA GLN A 169 -8.46 8.71 -8.55
C GLN A 169 -7.48 9.38 -9.50
N VAL A 170 -7.19 10.64 -9.20
CA VAL A 170 -6.15 11.43 -9.86
C VAL A 170 -5.30 12.07 -8.78
N TYR A 171 -3.98 11.87 -8.87
CA TYR A 171 -3.03 12.51 -7.97
C TYR A 171 -1.70 12.77 -8.66
N GLU A 172 -0.85 13.54 -8.01
CA GLU A 172 0.47 13.89 -8.52
C GLU A 172 1.56 13.33 -7.62
N ILE A 173 2.70 13.00 -8.23
CA ILE A 173 3.95 12.70 -7.53
C ILE A 173 5.09 13.47 -8.20
N ARG A 174 6.11 13.83 -7.42
CA ARG A 174 7.33 14.45 -8.00
C ARG A 174 8.21 13.37 -8.60
N ASP A 175 8.85 13.71 -9.72
CA ASP A 175 9.85 12.82 -10.33
C ASP A 175 11.09 12.72 -9.43
N ALA A 176 11.72 11.56 -9.42
CA ALA A 176 12.99 11.36 -8.74
C ALA A 176 14.10 11.96 -9.59
N GLU A 177 15.11 12.51 -8.92
CA GLU A 177 16.42 12.66 -9.53
C GLU A 177 16.99 11.24 -9.76
N HIS A 178 17.39 10.96 -11.00
CA HIS A 178 17.74 9.64 -11.53
C HIS A 178 18.48 8.73 -10.51
N PRO A 179 18.04 7.48 -10.30
CA PRO A 179 18.77 6.54 -9.46
C PRO A 179 20.15 6.23 -10.05
N SER A 180 21.15 6.11 -9.20
CA SER A 180 22.56 5.90 -9.55
C SER A 180 22.89 4.49 -10.04
N SER A 181 21.93 3.57 -10.07
CA SER A 181 22.09 2.19 -10.58
C SER A 181 20.79 1.70 -11.23
N PRO A 182 20.86 0.85 -12.27
CA PRO A 182 19.66 0.35 -12.93
C PRO A 182 18.86 -0.52 -11.95
N PRO A 183 17.57 -0.22 -11.73
CA PRO A 183 16.77 -0.95 -10.77
C PRO A 183 16.49 -2.38 -11.26
N LEU A 184 16.46 -3.34 -10.33
CA LEU A 184 16.22 -4.75 -10.63
C LEU A 184 14.77 -4.95 -11.13
N TYR A 185 14.61 -5.73 -12.20
CA TYR A 185 13.31 -6.20 -12.66
C TYR A 185 13.00 -7.55 -12.01
N ILE A 186 11.83 -7.66 -11.39
CA ILE A 186 11.37 -8.90 -10.74
C ILE A 186 10.42 -9.62 -11.68
N ASP A 187 10.87 -10.77 -12.19
CA ASP A 187 10.01 -11.71 -12.92
C ASP A 187 9.49 -12.78 -11.96
N LEU A 188 8.18 -12.78 -11.71
CA LEU A 188 7.53 -13.73 -10.81
C LEU A 188 7.71 -15.18 -11.26
N ASN A 189 7.85 -15.42 -12.57
CA ASN A 189 8.03 -16.78 -13.10
C ASN A 189 9.39 -17.38 -12.72
N HIS A 190 10.35 -16.54 -12.33
CA HIS A 190 11.66 -16.98 -11.83
C HIS A 190 11.69 -17.19 -10.31
N LEU A 191 10.62 -16.82 -9.60
CA LEU A 191 10.46 -17.10 -8.17
C LEU A 191 9.84 -18.47 -7.94
N ARG A 192 10.15 -19.10 -6.82
CA ARG A 192 9.45 -20.33 -6.37
C ARG A 192 7.98 -20.01 -6.14
N SER A 193 7.09 -20.98 -6.31
CA SER A 193 5.64 -20.77 -6.11
C SER A 193 5.29 -20.17 -4.75
N THR A 194 5.97 -20.62 -3.69
CA THR A 194 5.82 -20.07 -2.34
C THR A 194 6.26 -18.59 -2.27
N ASP A 195 7.32 -18.23 -2.98
CA ASP A 195 7.85 -16.87 -3.02
C ASP A 195 6.97 -15.94 -3.87
N GLN A 196 6.25 -16.48 -4.86
CA GLN A 196 5.27 -15.71 -5.64
C GLN A 196 4.12 -15.22 -4.78
N GLU A 197 3.55 -16.07 -3.91
CA GLU A 197 2.48 -15.65 -2.99
C GLU A 197 3.01 -14.65 -1.95
N ALA A 198 4.20 -14.88 -1.41
CA ALA A 198 4.84 -13.95 -0.48
C ALA A 198 5.10 -12.58 -1.12
N TRP A 199 5.60 -12.57 -2.36
CA TRP A 199 5.78 -11.35 -3.13
C TRP A 199 4.44 -10.64 -3.37
N GLN A 200 3.40 -11.38 -3.72
CA GLN A 200 2.06 -10.83 -3.93
C GLN A 200 1.55 -10.11 -2.66
N VAL A 201 1.80 -10.65 -1.47
CA VAL A 201 1.51 -9.95 -0.21
C VAL A 201 2.27 -8.63 -0.16
N ALA A 202 3.59 -8.65 -0.32
CA ALA A 202 4.40 -7.42 -0.22
C ALA A 202 3.99 -6.36 -1.26
N ALA A 203 3.73 -6.78 -2.50
CA ALA A 203 3.39 -5.89 -3.60
C ALA A 203 1.98 -5.27 -3.50
N GLU A 204 1.00 -6.04 -3.01
CA GLU A 204 -0.40 -5.63 -3.06
C GLU A 204 -0.90 -5.08 -1.72
N ILE A 205 -0.29 -5.42 -0.58
CA ILE A 205 -0.82 -5.02 0.74
C ILE A 205 -0.87 -3.49 0.94
N GLY A 206 -0.06 -2.72 0.21
CA GLY A 206 -0.09 -1.26 0.26
C GLY A 206 -1.46 -0.66 -0.08
N LYS A 207 -2.28 -1.35 -0.89
CA LYS A 207 -3.61 -0.86 -1.30
C LYS A 207 -4.60 -0.73 -0.15
N PHE A 208 -4.43 -1.50 0.93
CA PHE A 208 -5.25 -1.39 2.14
C PHE A 208 -4.89 -0.19 3.03
N GLY A 209 -3.82 0.53 2.65
CA GLY A 209 -3.45 1.84 3.19
C GLY A 209 -4.00 3.00 2.37
N HIS A 210 -4.79 2.76 1.32
CA HIS A 210 -5.39 3.81 0.50
C HIS A 210 -6.28 4.74 1.35
N PRO A 211 -6.23 6.07 1.15
CA PRO A 211 -6.94 7.04 1.99
C PRO A 211 -8.44 6.75 2.15
N LEU A 212 -9.17 6.50 1.06
CA LEU A 212 -10.59 6.16 1.14
C LEU A 212 -10.88 4.84 1.86
N VAL A 213 -10.03 3.81 1.67
CA VAL A 213 -10.17 2.53 2.37
C VAL A 213 -10.02 2.75 3.88
N ARG A 214 -9.04 3.57 4.27
CA ARG A 214 -8.79 3.93 5.66
C ARG A 214 -9.95 4.71 6.27
N GLU A 215 -10.56 5.60 5.51
CA GLU A 215 -11.70 6.38 5.98
C GLU A 215 -12.91 5.51 6.24
N VAL A 216 -13.31 4.68 5.28
CA VAL A 216 -14.46 3.76 5.41
C VAL A 216 -14.29 2.87 6.64
N LEU A 217 -13.12 2.25 6.82
CA LEU A 217 -12.85 1.36 7.95
C LEU A 217 -12.85 2.06 9.32
N LEU A 218 -12.63 3.39 9.36
CA LEU A 218 -12.70 4.16 10.60
C LEU A 218 -14.13 4.53 10.98
N VAL A 219 -15.04 4.63 10.00
CA VAL A 219 -16.45 4.90 10.30
C VAL A 219 -17.13 3.68 10.93
N ASP A 220 -16.85 2.47 10.44
CA ASP A 220 -17.41 1.23 11.01
C ASP A 220 -16.89 0.88 12.41
N SER A 221 -15.81 1.53 12.86
CA SER A 221 -15.25 1.31 14.19
C SER A 221 -15.98 2.11 15.30
N HIS A 222 -17.06 2.81 14.96
CA HIS A 222 -17.82 3.71 15.85
C HIS A 222 -19.32 3.47 15.76
#